data_AF-A0A061J9X7-F1
#
_entry.id   AF-A0A061J9X7-F1
#
_cell.length_a   1.000
_cell.length_b   1.000
_cell.length_c   1.000
_cell.angle_alpha   90.00
_cell.angle_beta   90.00
_cell.angle_gamma   90.00
#
_symmetry.space_group_name_H-M   'P 1'
#
loop_
_entity.id
_entity.type
_entity.pdbx_description
1 polymer ?
#
loop_
_entity_poly.entity_id
_entity_poly.type
_entity_poly.pdbx_seq_one_letter_code
_entity_poly.pdbx_strand_id
1 'polypeptide(L)'
;MGRGFGRGARVEIVTHAQVKTAGKKTPRGLRGSRQKKRRRFQQKHDEQAKLEESLGMKPTNTPKSEKPLSQQVAGIQFSHVVNKRQKGFKQLRRQIVDSVRDLRRRHAEKKRKQAKKSTNSFTN
;
A
#
# COMPACT_ATOMS: atom_id res chain seq x y z
N MET A 1 47.73 20.70 -0.73
CA MET A 1 46.75 21.37 0.17
C MET A 1 46.40 22.73 -0.42
N GLY A 2 45.41 22.79 -1.32
CA GLY A 2 44.96 24.03 -1.94
C GLY A 2 43.89 24.70 -1.09
N ARG A 3 44.25 25.85 -0.50
CA ARG A 3 43.37 26.68 0.35
C ARG A 3 42.35 27.40 -0.53
N GLY A 4 41.11 27.45 -0.05
CA GLY A 4 39.96 27.94 -0.81
C GLY A 4 40.00 29.43 -1.10
N PHE A 5 39.43 29.78 -2.25
CA PHE A 5 38.83 31.08 -2.49
C PHE A 5 37.35 30.85 -2.79
N GLY A 6 36.53 31.41 -1.90
CA GLY A 6 35.23 32.00 -2.18
C GLY A 6 34.30 31.25 -3.12
N ARG A 7 33.28 30.64 -2.52
CA ARG A 7 31.96 30.47 -3.15
C ARG A 7 31.59 31.81 -3.82
N GLY A 8 31.74 31.87 -5.14
CA GLY A 8 31.44 33.07 -5.91
C GLY A 8 30.04 33.56 -5.56
N ALA A 9 29.97 34.83 -5.14
CA ALA A 9 28.72 35.52 -4.89
C ALA A 9 27.81 35.32 -6.10
N ARG A 10 26.65 34.69 -5.89
CA ARG A 10 25.59 34.68 -6.89
C ARG A 10 25.12 36.11 -7.02
N VAL A 11 25.48 36.77 -8.12
CA VAL A 11 24.87 38.03 -8.51
C VAL A 11 23.41 37.72 -8.81
N GLU A 12 22.52 38.05 -7.88
CA GLU A 12 21.08 38.07 -8.12
C GLU A 12 20.78 39.25 -9.03
N ILE A 13 20.56 38.94 -10.31
CA ILE A 13 19.90 39.89 -11.21
C ILE A 13 18.47 40.05 -10.68
N VAL A 14 18.21 41.18 -10.03
CA VAL A 14 16.88 41.61 -9.62
C VAL A 14 16.09 41.87 -10.90
N THR A 15 15.40 40.84 -11.36
CA THR A 15 14.27 40.99 -12.28
C THR A 15 13.01 41.01 -11.41
N HIS A 16 12.11 41.96 -11.65
CA HIS A 16 10.87 42.20 -10.88
C HIS A 16 9.83 41.05 -10.92
N ALA A 17 10.24 39.82 -11.21
CA ALA A 17 9.36 38.69 -11.50
C ALA A 17 9.40 37.54 -10.47
N GLN A 18 10.07 37.70 -9.32
CA GLN A 18 10.01 36.73 -8.23
C GLN A 18 8.73 36.87 -7.39
N VAL A 19 7.57 36.72 -8.04
CA VAL A 19 6.33 36.44 -7.33
C VAL A 19 6.30 34.95 -7.05
N LYS A 20 6.50 34.61 -5.77
CA LYS A 20 6.22 33.32 -5.12
C LYS A 20 5.08 32.59 -5.84
N THR A 21 5.43 31.57 -6.63
CA THR A 21 4.46 30.77 -7.40
C THR A 21 3.82 29.71 -6.53
N ALA A 22 3.06 30.14 -5.52
CA ALA A 22 2.01 29.31 -4.97
C ALA A 22 0.93 29.13 -6.07
N GLY A 23 0.95 27.99 -6.77
CA GLY A 23 -0.16 27.55 -7.64
C GLY A 23 0.04 27.60 -9.16
N LYS A 24 1.18 28.07 -9.70
CA LYS A 24 1.37 28.08 -11.17
C LYS A 24 1.73 26.70 -11.70
N LYS A 25 0.72 25.94 -12.16
CA LYS A 25 0.93 24.69 -12.92
C LYS A 25 1.86 24.98 -14.11
N THR A 26 2.97 24.25 -14.21
CA THR A 26 3.90 24.37 -15.35
C THR A 26 3.13 24.21 -16.68
N PRO A 27 3.24 25.17 -17.62
CA PRO A 27 2.50 25.14 -18.88
C PRO A 27 2.89 23.91 -19.71
N ARG A 28 1.95 23.41 -20.52
CA ARG A 28 2.04 22.08 -21.19
C ARG A 28 3.33 21.91 -22.03
N GLY A 29 3.80 23.00 -22.65
CA GLY A 29 5.04 23.03 -23.44
C GLY A 29 6.32 22.89 -22.63
N LEU A 30 6.35 23.47 -21.42
CA LEU A 30 7.51 23.46 -20.52
C LEU A 30 7.52 22.28 -19.53
N ARG A 31 6.58 21.33 -19.67
CA ARG A 31 6.56 20.12 -18.83
C ARG A 31 7.64 19.15 -19.27
N GLY A 32 8.44 18.70 -18.30
CA GLY A 32 9.43 17.65 -18.51
C GLY A 32 8.82 16.33 -19.00
N SER A 33 9.63 15.52 -19.67
CA SER A 33 9.24 14.22 -20.24
C SER A 33 8.59 13.30 -19.20
N ARG A 34 9.14 13.25 -17.97
CA ARG A 34 8.61 12.47 -16.85
C ARG A 34 7.20 12.90 -16.42
N GLN A 35 6.94 14.21 -16.37
CA GLN A 35 5.63 14.75 -16.01
C GLN A 35 4.58 14.44 -17.08
N LYS A 36 4.96 14.52 -18.37
CA LYS A 36 4.09 14.12 -19.49
C LYS A 36 3.74 12.63 -19.43
N LYS A 37 4.73 11.75 -19.17
CA LYS A 37 4.51 10.30 -19.02
C LYS A 37 3.59 9.97 -17.84
N ARG A 38 3.83 10.56 -16.66
CA ARG A 38 2.99 10.34 -15.47
C ARG A 38 1.53 10.71 -15.71
N ARG A 39 1.27 11.85 -16.36
CA ARG A 39 -0.09 12.27 -16.72
C ARG A 39 -0.78 11.28 -17.66
N ARG A 40 -0.07 10.80 -18.70
CA ARG A 40 -0.64 9.82 -19.64
C ARG A 40 -1.01 8.51 -18.93
N PHE A 41 -0.15 8.05 -18.02
CA PHE A 41 -0.43 6.85 -17.23
C PHE A 41 -1.65 7.04 -16.32
N GLN A 42 -1.75 8.18 -15.62
CA GLN A 42 -2.91 8.51 -14.81
C GLN A 42 -4.21 8.54 -15.64
N GLN A 43 -4.17 9.22 -16.80
CA GLN A 43 -5.33 9.32 -17.69
C GLN A 43 -5.81 7.96 -18.20
N LYS A 44 -4.88 7.05 -18.54
CA LYS A 44 -5.23 5.68 -18.93
C LYS A 44 -5.95 4.92 -17.80
N HIS A 45 -5.49 5.06 -16.58
CA HIS A 45 -6.15 4.43 -15.42
C HIS A 45 -7.51 5.05 -15.13
N ASP A 46 -7.64 6.37 -15.28
CA ASP A 46 -8.93 7.05 -15.10
C ASP A 46 -9.94 6.65 -16.20
N GLU A 47 -9.49 6.47 -17.45
CA GLU A 47 -10.32 5.96 -18.56
C GLU A 47 -10.75 4.52 -18.32
N GLN A 48 -9.84 3.66 -17.89
CA GLN A 48 -10.17 2.29 -17.52
C GLN A 48 -11.18 2.24 -16.37
N ALA A 49 -10.99 3.05 -15.33
CA ALA A 49 -11.92 3.13 -14.20
C ALA A 49 -13.32 3.60 -14.62
N LYS A 50 -13.41 4.57 -15.55
CA LYS A 50 -14.70 5.04 -16.10
C LYS A 50 -15.40 3.97 -16.96
N LEU A 51 -14.63 3.18 -17.70
CA LEU A 51 -15.17 2.04 -18.46
C LEU A 51 -15.69 0.95 -17.52
N GLU A 52 -14.94 0.61 -16.48
CA GLU A 52 -15.38 -0.34 -15.44
C GLU A 52 -16.66 0.16 -14.72
N GLU A 53 -16.75 1.47 -14.45
CA GLU A 53 -17.95 2.09 -13.89
C GLU A 53 -19.15 2.02 -14.83
N SER A 54 -18.95 2.30 -16.13
CA SER A 54 -20.00 2.25 -17.16
C SER A 54 -20.51 0.83 -17.42
N LEU A 55 -19.62 -0.16 -17.31
CA LEU A 55 -19.94 -1.59 -17.40
C LEU A 55 -20.60 -2.14 -16.12
N GLY A 56 -20.81 -1.31 -15.10
CA GLY A 56 -21.37 -1.74 -13.82
C GLY A 56 -20.43 -2.68 -13.04
N MET A 57 -19.16 -2.79 -13.44
CA MET A 57 -18.13 -3.57 -12.76
C MET A 57 -17.62 -2.79 -11.54
N LYS A 58 -18.52 -2.50 -10.60
CA LYS A 58 -18.12 -2.04 -9.28
C LYS A 58 -17.36 -3.19 -8.60
N PRO A 59 -16.24 -2.94 -7.92
CA PRO A 59 -15.66 -3.94 -7.05
C PRO A 59 -16.76 -4.33 -6.07
N THR A 60 -17.19 -5.59 -6.14
CA THR A 60 -18.09 -6.17 -5.16
C THR A 60 -17.29 -6.28 -3.87
N ASN A 61 -17.17 -5.15 -3.17
CA ASN A 61 -16.82 -5.08 -1.77
C ASN A 61 -18.01 -5.63 -0.98
N THR A 62 -18.48 -6.84 -1.33
CA THR A 62 -19.26 -7.61 -0.38
C THR A 62 -18.31 -7.80 0.79
N PRO A 63 -18.67 -7.30 1.99
CA PRO A 63 -17.89 -7.62 3.16
C PRO A 63 -17.97 -9.14 3.27
N LYS A 64 -16.91 -9.84 2.86
CA LYS A 64 -16.80 -11.28 3.07
C LYS A 64 -17.00 -11.44 4.56
N SER A 65 -18.16 -11.95 4.96
CA SER A 65 -18.46 -12.13 6.37
C SER A 65 -17.29 -12.89 6.96
N GLU A 66 -16.78 -12.37 8.06
CA GLU A 66 -15.55 -12.92 8.63
C GLU A 66 -15.87 -14.33 9.09
N LYS A 67 -15.36 -15.31 8.34
CA LYS A 67 -15.53 -16.72 8.66
C LYS A 67 -15.09 -16.96 10.10
N PRO A 68 -15.78 -17.80 10.89
CA PRO A 68 -15.33 -18.15 12.22
C PRO A 68 -13.89 -18.72 12.17
N LEU A 69 -13.13 -18.53 13.25
CA LEU A 69 -11.71 -18.92 13.35
C LEU A 69 -11.49 -20.38 12.94
N SER A 70 -12.39 -21.28 13.33
CA SER A 70 -12.36 -22.70 12.98
C SER A 70 -12.42 -22.93 11.46
N GLN A 71 -13.32 -22.24 10.77
CA GLN A 71 -13.46 -22.33 9.31
C GLN A 71 -12.26 -21.71 8.59
N GLN A 72 -11.65 -20.67 9.16
CA GLN A 72 -10.41 -20.10 8.62
C GLN A 72 -9.24 -21.08 8.74
N VAL A 73 -9.09 -21.77 9.89
CA VAL A 73 -8.07 -22.82 10.07
C VAL A 73 -8.29 -23.99 9.10
N ALA A 74 -9.54 -24.45 8.93
CA ALA A 74 -9.87 -25.52 8.01
C ALA A 74 -9.63 -25.15 6.53
N GLY A 75 -9.67 -23.86 6.20
CA GLY A 75 -9.41 -23.37 4.85
C GLY A 75 -7.93 -23.21 4.49
N ILE A 76 -7.01 -23.42 5.44
CA ILE A 76 -5.57 -23.28 5.16
C ILE A 76 -5.12 -24.43 4.26
N GLN A 77 -4.68 -24.08 3.05
CA GLN A 77 -4.09 -25.02 2.11
C GLN A 77 -2.62 -25.24 2.47
N PHE A 78 -2.21 -26.50 2.61
CA PHE A 78 -0.82 -26.87 2.88
C PHE A 78 -0.20 -27.55 1.67
N SER A 79 1.12 -27.38 1.50
CA SER A 79 1.84 -28.02 0.41
C SER A 79 1.77 -29.54 0.55
N HIS A 80 1.42 -30.23 -0.53
CA HIS A 80 1.48 -31.67 -0.59
C HIS A 80 2.94 -32.14 -0.46
N VAL A 81 3.24 -32.96 0.56
CA VAL A 81 4.61 -33.45 0.80
C VAL A 81 4.89 -34.62 -0.13
N VAL A 82 5.60 -34.37 -1.22
CA VAL A 82 5.97 -35.39 -2.22
C VAL A 82 7.04 -36.34 -1.69
N ASN A 83 7.92 -35.86 -0.80
CA ASN A 83 9.05 -36.64 -0.28
C ASN A 83 8.74 -37.15 1.14
N LYS A 84 8.31 -38.41 1.26
CA LYS A 84 7.88 -39.05 2.52
C LYS A 84 8.99 -39.19 3.59
N ARG A 85 10.21 -38.73 3.30
CA ARG A 85 11.31 -38.70 4.27
C ARG A 85 10.95 -37.78 5.43
N GLN A 86 11.39 -38.13 6.65
CA GLN A 86 11.09 -37.42 7.91
C GLN A 86 11.28 -35.89 7.84
N LYS A 87 12.23 -35.39 7.04
CA LYS A 87 12.47 -33.95 6.86
C LYS A 87 11.27 -33.21 6.23
N GLY A 88 10.54 -33.83 5.30
CA GLY A 88 9.36 -33.23 4.65
C GLY A 88 8.18 -33.08 5.62
N PHE A 89 7.89 -34.12 6.41
CA PHE A 89 6.84 -34.06 7.43
C PHE A 89 7.16 -33.10 8.57
N LYS A 90 8.44 -32.98 8.97
CA LYS A 90 8.87 -31.99 9.97
C LYS A 90 8.64 -30.56 9.48
N GLN A 91 8.93 -30.28 8.21
CA GLN A 91 8.67 -28.98 7.60
C GLN A 91 7.17 -28.68 7.49
N LEU A 92 6.38 -29.64 7.02
CA LEU A 92 4.92 -29.51 6.96
C LEU A 92 4.32 -29.24 8.34
N ARG A 93 4.73 -30.00 9.37
CA ARG A 93 4.27 -29.78 10.74
C ARG A 93 4.58 -28.36 11.22
N ARG A 94 5.78 -27.85 10.92
CA ARG A 94 6.17 -26.48 11.26
C ARG A 94 5.29 -25.45 10.55
N GLN A 95 5.04 -25.61 9.25
CA GLN A 95 4.15 -24.74 8.48
C GLN A 95 2.73 -24.73 9.05
N ILE A 96 2.18 -25.90 9.44
CA ILE A 96 0.86 -26.00 10.06
C ILE A 96 0.83 -25.23 11.39
N VAL A 97 1.80 -25.48 12.28
CA VAL A 97 1.84 -24.83 13.59
C VAL A 97 2.00 -23.32 13.45
N ASP A 98 2.94 -22.86 12.63
CA ASP A 98 3.25 -21.44 12.46
C ASP A 98 2.05 -20.69 11.85
N SER A 99 1.42 -21.24 10.81
CA SER A 99 0.23 -20.63 10.19
C SER A 99 -0.97 -20.54 11.13
N VAL A 100 -1.26 -21.59 11.90
CA VAL A 100 -2.35 -21.59 12.89
C VAL A 100 -2.04 -20.61 14.03
N ARG A 101 -0.78 -20.55 14.48
CA ARG A 101 -0.33 -19.62 15.53
C ARG A 101 -0.52 -18.18 15.09
N ASP A 102 -0.09 -17.84 13.88
CA ASP A 102 -0.24 -16.49 13.32
C ASP A 102 -1.71 -16.10 13.15
N LEU A 103 -2.55 -17.01 12.68
CA LEU A 103 -4.00 -16.79 12.56
C LEU A 103 -4.64 -16.49 13.92
N ARG A 104 -4.34 -17.31 14.94
CA ARG A 104 -4.81 -17.10 16.31
C ARG A 104 -4.33 -15.76 16.88
N ARG A 105 -3.07 -15.40 16.63
CA ARG A 105 -2.51 -14.12 17.07
C ARG A 105 -3.25 -12.93 16.46
N ARG A 106 -3.46 -12.94 15.14
CA ARG A 106 -4.23 -11.90 14.44
C ARG A 106 -5.66 -11.79 14.96
N HIS A 107 -6.31 -12.92 15.24
CA HIS A 107 -7.66 -12.93 15.79
C HIS A 107 -7.72 -12.34 17.20
N ALA A 108 -6.76 -12.68 18.07
CA ALA A 108 -6.64 -12.10 19.41
C ALA A 108 -6.35 -10.59 19.37
N GLU A 109 -5.41 -10.16 18.52
CA GLU A 109 -5.12 -8.75 18.29
C GLU A 109 -6.36 -7.98 17.81
N LYS A 110 -7.14 -8.59 16.92
CA LYS A 110 -8.38 -8.00 16.40
C LYS A 110 -9.44 -7.86 17.49
N LYS A 111 -9.68 -8.90 18.29
CA LYS A 111 -10.57 -8.83 19.46
C LYS A 111 -10.13 -7.75 20.45
N ARG A 112 -8.83 -7.66 20.73
CA ARG A 112 -8.27 -6.61 21.60
C ARG A 112 -8.50 -5.20 21.03
N LYS A 113 -8.34 -5.01 19.72
CA LYS A 113 -8.62 -3.73 19.05
C LYS A 113 -10.10 -3.37 19.09
N GLN A 114 -10.99 -4.35 18.89
CA GLN A 114 -12.45 -4.14 19.00
C GLN A 114 -12.84 -3.73 20.42
N ALA A 115 -12.34 -4.45 21.44
CA ALA A 115 -12.58 -4.13 22.85
C ALA A 115 -12.11 -2.70 23.21
N LYS A 116 -10.92 -2.28 22.73
CA LYS A 116 -10.42 -0.91 22.95
C LYS A 116 -11.25 0.16 22.24
N LYS A 117 -11.80 -0.15 21.07
CA LYS A 117 -12.69 0.78 20.35
C LYS A 117 -14.02 0.95 21.08
N SER A 118 -14.59 -0.16 21.59
CA SER A 118 -15.85 -0.11 22.35
C SER A 118 -15.69 0.59 23.70
N THR A 119 -14.53 0.48 24.36
CA THR A 119 -14.29 1.23 25.62
C THR A 119 -14.14 2.74 25.37
N ASN A 120 -13.49 3.13 24.27
CA ASN A 120 -13.33 4.56 23.93
C ASN A 120 -14.63 5.21 23.43
N SER A 121 -15.56 4.45 22.84
CA SER A 121 -16.88 4.97 22.46
C SER A 121 -17.84 5.14 23.63
N PHE A 122 -17.57 4.49 24.78
CA PHE A 122 -18.40 4.55 25.98
C PHE A 122 -17.99 5.67 26.95
N THR A 123 -16.85 6.32 26.70
CA THR A 123 -16.25 7.35 27.55
C THR A 123 -16.37 8.77 26.95
N ASN A 124 -17.12 8.92 25.86
CA ASN A 124 -17.51 10.19 25.26
C ASN A 124 -19.01 10.40 25.33
#